data_AF-A0A956H3I7-F1
#
_entry.id   AF-A0A956H3I7-F1
#
_cell.length_a   1.000
_cell.length_b   1.000
_cell.length_c   1.000
_cell.angle_alpha   90.00
_cell.angle_beta   90.00
_cell.angle_gamma   90.00
#
_symmetry.space_group_name_H-M   'P 1'
#
loop_
_entity.id
_entity.type
_entity.pdbx_description
1 polymer ?
#
loop_
_entity_poly.entity_id
_entity_poly.type
_entity_poly.pdbx_seq_one_letter_code
_entity_poly.pdbx_strand_id
1 'polypeptide(L)'
;MTAKKKLYGPSTLAEHDELLKQEGRYEEMLERQRQREEEAKRIAAELERAEQPILKDLRAVGINVERVWGLLSLERPYPEAIPILLEHLQKPYPDRVLEAIGRALGVPEAREHWDFLVERFKVAPNDTNAKMGLGDALQLIAGIDKSLLDDIIALVRDPAQGPDRLMLIPVLSKSRDPRAYETLVEMR
;
A
#
# COMPACT_ATOMS: atom_id res chain seq x y z
N MET A 1 -10.71 -51.50 -17.98
CA MET A 1 -11.62 -50.72 -17.12
C MET A 1 -10.86 -49.54 -16.56
N THR A 2 -11.07 -48.35 -17.12
CA THR A 2 -10.26 -47.15 -16.84
C THR A 2 -10.88 -46.40 -15.67
N ALA A 3 -10.20 -46.37 -14.53
CA ALA A 3 -10.66 -45.65 -13.34
C ALA A 3 -10.75 -44.15 -13.65
N LYS A 4 -11.95 -43.59 -13.54
CA LYS A 4 -12.21 -42.16 -13.68
C LYS A 4 -11.47 -41.40 -12.57
N LYS A 5 -10.50 -40.57 -12.96
CA LYS A 5 -9.86 -39.58 -12.10
C LYS A 5 -10.93 -38.56 -11.68
N LYS A 6 -11.39 -38.62 -10.43
CA LYS A 6 -12.31 -37.63 -9.85
C LYS A 6 -11.54 -36.30 -9.73
N LEU A 7 -11.78 -35.36 -10.65
CA LEU A 7 -11.26 -34.01 -10.52
C LEU A 7 -12.09 -33.24 -9.46
N TYR A 8 -11.40 -32.88 -8.38
CA TYR A 8 -11.61 -31.72 -7.49
C TYR A 8 -13.04 -31.19 -7.27
N GLY A 9 -13.67 -31.63 -6.18
CA GLY A 9 -14.63 -30.83 -5.41
C GLY A 9 -13.93 -30.15 -4.22
N PRO A 10 -14.60 -29.31 -3.42
CA PRO A 10 -13.99 -28.71 -2.22
C PRO A 10 -13.59 -29.82 -1.23
N SER A 11 -12.29 -30.11 -1.14
CA SER A 11 -11.72 -31.05 -0.19
C SER A 11 -11.45 -30.33 1.13
N THR A 12 -11.78 -30.98 2.24
CA THR A 12 -11.38 -30.52 3.56
C THR A 12 -9.85 -30.52 3.70
N LEU A 13 -9.30 -29.73 4.62
CA LEU A 13 -7.84 -29.68 4.87
C LEU A 13 -7.27 -31.07 5.16
N ALA A 14 -8.03 -31.92 5.87
CA ALA A 14 -7.65 -33.29 6.19
C ALA A 14 -7.61 -34.20 4.96
N GLU A 15 -8.57 -34.09 4.04
CA GLU A 15 -8.58 -34.86 2.78
C GLU A 15 -7.45 -34.44 1.84
N HIS A 16 -7.10 -33.15 1.82
CA HIS A 16 -5.94 -32.64 1.09
C HIS A 16 -4.62 -33.17 1.66
N ASP A 17 -4.47 -33.19 2.98
CA ASP A 17 -3.29 -33.74 3.66
C ASP A 17 -3.14 -35.24 3.43
N GLU A 18 -4.24 -36.01 3.49
CA GLU A 18 -4.28 -37.44 3.18
C GLU A 18 -3.83 -37.71 1.74
N LEU A 19 -4.32 -36.93 0.77
CA LEU A 19 -3.89 -37.01 -0.63
C LEU A 19 -2.40 -36.71 -0.78
N LEU A 20 -1.89 -35.66 -0.13
CA LEU A 20 -0.46 -35.32 -0.16
C LEU A 20 0.42 -36.41 0.45
N LYS A 21 -0.05 -37.11 1.49
CA LYS A 21 0.65 -38.27 2.07
C LYS A 21 0.69 -39.44 1.10
N GLN A 22 -0.44 -39.74 0.44
CA GLN A 22 -0.52 -40.80 -0.58
C GLN A 22 0.37 -40.50 -1.79
N GLU A 23 0.50 -39.22 -2.18
CA GLU A 23 1.39 -38.77 -3.25
C GLU A 23 2.86 -38.63 -2.82
N GLY A 24 3.20 -38.85 -1.55
CA GLY A 24 4.56 -38.69 -1.01
C GLY A 24 5.06 -37.24 -0.96
N ARG A 25 4.15 -36.26 -1.05
CA ARG A 25 4.43 -34.82 -1.14
C ARG A 25 4.18 -34.05 0.16
N TYR A 26 3.70 -34.74 1.20
CA TYR A 26 3.34 -34.13 2.48
C TYR A 26 4.54 -33.47 3.18
N GLU A 27 5.67 -34.18 3.27
CA GLU A 27 6.88 -33.64 3.92
C GLU A 27 7.45 -32.42 3.17
N GLU A 28 7.43 -32.43 1.83
CA GLU A 28 7.84 -31.29 1.01
C GLU A 28 6.93 -30.07 1.22
N MET A 29 5.62 -30.29 1.44
CA MET A 29 4.68 -29.22 1.78
C MET A 29 4.99 -28.63 3.16
N LEU A 30 5.18 -29.48 4.18
CA LEU A 30 5.51 -29.03 5.54
C LEU A 30 6.83 -28.26 5.59
N GLU A 31 7.85 -28.74 4.88
CA GLU A 31 9.15 -28.07 4.82
C GLU A 31 9.05 -26.70 4.12
N ARG A 32 8.33 -26.63 2.98
CA ARG A 32 8.03 -25.34 2.33
C ARG A 32 7.26 -24.40 3.24
N GLN A 33 6.33 -24.91 4.04
CA GLN A 33 5.59 -24.09 5.00
C GLN A 33 6.51 -23.54 6.09
N ARG A 34 7.36 -24.38 6.70
CA ARG A 34 8.34 -23.92 7.71
C ARG A 34 9.28 -22.87 7.15
N GLN A 35 9.83 -23.09 5.96
CA GLN A 35 10.72 -22.13 5.30
C GLN A 35 10.03 -20.78 5.06
N ARG A 36 8.77 -20.79 4.59
CA ARG A 36 7.97 -19.57 4.42
C ARG A 36 7.70 -18.87 5.75
N GLU A 37 7.38 -19.61 6.81
CA GLU A 37 7.14 -19.05 8.13
C GLU A 37 8.40 -18.43 8.74
N GLU A 38 9.55 -19.08 8.59
CA GLU A 38 10.84 -18.57 9.05
C GLU A 38 11.25 -17.31 8.28
N GLU A 39 11.09 -17.32 6.96
CA GLU A 39 11.33 -16.15 6.12
C GLU A 39 10.40 -15.00 6.47
N ALA A 40 9.10 -15.27 6.66
CA ALA A 40 8.12 -14.26 7.07
C ALA A 40 8.48 -13.65 8.44
N LYS A 41 8.88 -14.48 9.42
CA LYS A 41 9.34 -14.00 10.73
C LYS A 41 10.59 -13.12 10.60
N ARG A 42 11.54 -13.51 9.77
CA ARG A 42 12.76 -12.73 9.51
C ARG A 42 12.43 -11.36 8.92
N ILE A 43 11.60 -11.32 7.87
CA ILE A 43 11.17 -10.08 7.22
C ILE A 43 10.38 -9.22 8.21
N ALA A 44 9.48 -9.80 9.00
CA ALA A 44 8.70 -9.07 10.00
C ALA A 44 9.60 -8.39 11.05
N ALA A 45 10.60 -9.11 11.57
CA ALA A 45 11.55 -8.57 12.54
C ALA A 45 12.44 -7.46 11.95
N GLU A 46 12.80 -7.58 10.66
CA GLU A 46 13.53 -6.53 9.94
C GLU A 46 12.70 -5.25 9.81
N LEU A 47 11.45 -5.36 9.38
CA LEU A 47 10.53 -4.23 9.24
C LEU A 47 10.25 -3.57 10.60
N GLU A 48 10.04 -4.37 11.64
CA GLU A 48 9.82 -3.87 13.00
C GLU A 48 11.03 -3.08 13.52
N ARG A 49 12.24 -3.58 13.27
CA ARG A 49 13.47 -2.84 13.61
C ARG A 49 13.57 -1.55 12.81
N ALA A 50 13.27 -1.60 11.52
CA ALA A 50 13.31 -0.43 10.65
C ALA A 50 12.35 0.65 11.16
N GLU A 51 11.13 0.32 11.58
CA GLU A 51 10.14 1.29 12.06
C GLU A 51 10.49 1.98 13.40
N GLN A 52 11.43 1.46 14.19
CA GLN A 52 11.72 2.00 15.53
C GLN A 52 12.01 3.52 15.59
N PRO A 53 12.77 4.12 14.65
CA PRO A 53 13.03 5.56 14.68
C PRO A 53 11.75 6.39 14.53
N ILE A 54 10.88 6.06 13.56
CA ILE A 54 9.64 6.81 13.36
C ILE A 54 8.67 6.62 14.53
N LEU A 55 8.59 5.41 15.10
CA LEU A 55 7.76 5.15 16.28
C LEU A 55 8.27 5.90 17.52
N LYS A 56 9.59 6.08 17.66
CA LYS A 56 10.17 6.91 18.70
C LYS A 56 9.76 8.37 18.54
N ASP A 57 9.83 8.90 17.34
CA ASP A 57 9.54 10.31 17.07
C ASP A 57 8.04 10.60 17.20
N LEU A 58 7.16 9.69 16.74
CA LEU A 58 5.71 9.74 16.98
C LEU A 58 5.38 9.74 18.48
N ARG A 59 6.04 8.89 19.28
CA ARG A 59 5.83 8.88 20.74
C ARG A 59 6.25 10.19 21.41
N ALA A 60 7.26 10.87 20.88
CA ALA A 60 7.71 12.16 21.42
C ALA A 60 6.66 13.27 21.30
N VAL A 61 5.73 13.15 20.35
CA VAL A 61 4.57 14.06 20.19
C VAL A 61 3.28 13.49 20.79
N GLY A 62 3.37 12.42 21.58
CA GLY A 62 2.22 11.84 22.29
C GLY A 62 1.43 10.79 21.50
N ILE A 63 1.91 10.38 20.32
CA ILE A 63 1.24 9.38 19.48
C ILE A 63 1.86 8.01 19.74
N ASN A 64 1.11 7.14 20.43
CA ASN A 64 1.58 5.81 20.80
C ASN A 64 0.92 4.73 19.95
N VAL A 65 1.61 4.31 18.89
CA VAL A 65 1.23 3.19 18.02
C VAL A 65 2.34 2.15 17.99
N GLU A 66 1.98 0.88 17.83
CA GLU A 66 2.96 -0.22 17.77
C GLU A 66 3.65 -0.31 16.40
N ARG A 67 2.97 0.14 15.34
CA ARG A 67 3.41 0.14 13.94
C ARG A 67 2.93 1.43 13.27
N VAL A 68 3.64 1.89 12.24
CA VAL A 68 3.21 3.07 11.46
C VAL A 68 1.80 2.87 10.89
N TRP A 69 1.48 1.65 10.48
CA TRP A 69 0.15 1.27 9.99
C TRP A 69 -0.98 1.53 10.99
N GLY A 70 -0.68 1.57 12.30
CA GLY A 70 -1.66 1.87 13.34
C GLY A 70 -2.26 3.27 13.22
N LEU A 71 -1.57 4.22 12.58
CA LEU A 71 -2.07 5.59 12.36
C LEU A 71 -3.36 5.59 11.52
N LEU A 72 -3.50 4.66 10.57
CA LEU A 72 -4.68 4.57 9.69
C LEU A 72 -5.94 4.15 10.45
N SER A 73 -5.78 3.59 11.65
CA SER A 73 -6.88 3.12 12.50
C SER A 73 -7.22 4.10 13.63
N LEU A 74 -6.54 5.25 13.71
CA LEU A 74 -6.86 6.26 14.70
C LEU A 74 -8.16 6.97 14.34
N GLU A 75 -9.08 7.05 15.30
CA GLU A 75 -10.34 7.79 15.13
C GLU A 75 -10.15 9.31 15.17
N ARG A 76 -9.06 9.78 15.80
CA ARG A 76 -8.76 11.19 15.98
C ARG A 76 -7.72 11.65 14.95
N PRO A 77 -7.82 12.91 14.47
CA PRO A 77 -6.76 13.52 13.68
C PRO A 77 -5.41 13.51 14.41
N TYR A 78 -4.34 13.47 13.64
CA TYR A 78 -2.96 13.45 14.14
C TYR A 78 -2.07 14.48 13.41
N PRO A 79 -2.43 15.77 13.39
CA PRO A 79 -1.64 16.79 12.68
C PRO A 79 -0.18 16.86 13.16
N GLU A 80 0.08 16.53 14.42
CA GLU A 80 1.43 16.50 15.01
C GLU A 80 2.32 15.41 14.40
N ALA A 81 1.75 14.33 13.85
CA ALA A 81 2.52 13.30 13.15
C ALA A 81 2.96 13.72 11.74
N ILE A 82 2.26 14.66 11.10
CA ILE A 82 2.46 14.96 9.68
C ILE A 82 3.89 15.44 9.39
N PRO A 83 4.46 16.42 10.12
CA PRO A 83 5.85 16.83 9.92
C PRO A 83 6.84 15.68 10.10
N ILE A 84 6.59 14.78 11.05
CA ILE A 84 7.43 13.61 11.32
C ILE A 84 7.35 12.63 10.13
N LEU A 85 6.15 12.29 9.69
CA LEU A 85 5.95 11.38 8.55
C LEU A 85 6.63 11.91 7.28
N LEU A 86 6.55 13.22 7.01
CA LEU A 86 7.21 13.87 5.87
C LEU A 86 8.75 13.83 5.97
N GLU A 87 9.30 14.01 7.16
CA GLU A 87 10.74 13.85 7.40
C GLU A 87 11.18 12.40 7.18
N HIS A 88 10.42 11.44 7.70
CA HIS A 88 10.75 10.02 7.59
C HIS A 88 10.57 9.46 6.20
N LEU A 89 9.65 9.98 5.40
CA LEU A 89 9.45 9.59 4.00
C LEU A 89 10.71 9.81 3.14
N GLN A 90 11.60 10.73 3.55
CA GLN A 90 12.84 11.05 2.84
C GLN A 90 14.03 10.17 3.27
N LYS A 91 13.86 9.34 4.30
CA LYS A 91 14.92 8.48 4.86
C LYS A 91 14.96 7.13 4.15
N PRO A 92 16.11 6.42 4.13
CA PRO A 92 16.27 5.15 3.41
C PRO A 92 15.59 3.99 4.17
N TYR A 93 14.26 3.91 4.06
CA TYR A 93 13.45 2.86 4.65
C TYR A 93 13.22 1.69 3.68
N PRO A 94 12.95 0.48 4.18
CA PRO A 94 12.37 -0.58 3.37
C PRO A 94 11.07 -0.12 2.72
N ASP A 95 10.84 -0.56 1.49
CA ASP A 95 9.70 -0.14 0.65
C ASP A 95 8.34 -0.25 1.36
N ARG A 96 8.11 -1.31 2.14
CA ARG A 96 6.89 -1.49 2.94
C ARG A 96 6.70 -0.47 4.06
N VAL A 97 7.80 0.05 4.64
CA VAL A 97 7.71 1.09 5.66
C VAL A 97 7.37 2.44 5.01
N LEU A 98 7.97 2.72 3.85
CA LEU A 98 7.62 3.91 3.04
C LEU A 98 6.15 3.87 2.60
N GLU A 99 5.63 2.69 2.24
CA GLU A 99 4.20 2.51 1.96
C GLU A 99 3.34 2.95 3.15
N ALA A 100 3.65 2.43 4.35
CA ALA A 100 2.88 2.74 5.56
C ALA A 100 2.92 4.24 5.89
N ILE A 101 4.08 4.89 5.72
CA ILE A 101 4.25 6.34 5.88
C ILE A 101 3.40 7.08 4.85
N GLY A 102 3.51 6.69 3.57
CA GLY A 102 2.75 7.30 2.48
C GLY A 102 1.25 7.26 2.76
N ARG A 103 0.69 6.10 3.09
CA ARG A 103 -0.74 5.95 3.39
C ARG A 103 -1.18 6.75 4.61
N ALA A 104 -0.35 6.81 5.65
CA ALA A 104 -0.63 7.61 6.85
C ALA A 104 -0.68 9.13 6.55
N LEU A 105 -0.09 9.58 5.44
CA LEU A 105 -0.21 10.97 4.96
C LEU A 105 -1.49 11.23 4.17
N GLY A 106 -2.34 10.21 3.93
CA GLY A 106 -3.62 10.33 3.23
C GLY A 106 -4.75 10.96 4.05
N VAL A 107 -4.44 12.04 4.77
CA VAL A 107 -5.39 12.75 5.65
C VAL A 107 -5.57 14.20 5.20
N PRO A 108 -6.73 14.84 5.47
CA PRO A 108 -7.00 16.21 5.06
C PRO A 108 -5.95 17.22 5.52
N GLU A 109 -5.40 17.05 6.72
CA GLU A 109 -4.42 17.94 7.32
C GLU A 109 -3.09 17.93 6.54
N ALA A 110 -2.77 16.86 5.80
CA ALA A 110 -1.57 16.80 4.97
C ALA A 110 -1.71 17.60 3.65
N ARG A 111 -2.89 18.18 3.39
CA ARG A 111 -3.18 18.98 2.19
C ARG A 111 -2.19 20.13 1.99
N GLU A 112 -1.73 20.76 3.05
CA GLU A 112 -0.76 21.87 2.95
C GLU A 112 0.59 21.43 2.35
N HIS A 113 0.87 20.12 2.35
CA HIS A 113 2.08 19.52 1.80
C HIS A 113 1.86 18.83 0.44
N TRP A 114 0.76 19.14 -0.24
CA TRP A 114 0.37 18.54 -1.52
C TRP A 114 1.51 18.51 -2.55
N ASP A 115 2.16 19.66 -2.80
CA ASP A 115 3.21 19.76 -3.82
C ASP A 115 4.38 18.81 -3.53
N PHE A 116 4.75 18.68 -2.26
CA PHE A 116 5.78 17.74 -1.83
C PHE A 116 5.35 16.29 -2.09
N LEU A 117 4.11 15.91 -1.75
CA LEU A 117 3.60 14.56 -2.00
C LEU A 117 3.55 14.22 -3.49
N VAL A 118 3.13 15.17 -4.33
CA VAL A 118 3.13 15.02 -5.79
C VAL A 118 4.55 14.84 -6.32
N GLU A 119 5.51 15.64 -5.85
CA GLU A 119 6.91 15.50 -6.23
C GLU A 119 7.45 14.12 -5.86
N ARG A 120 7.20 13.66 -4.62
CA ARG A 120 7.61 12.33 -4.15
C ARG A 120 6.98 11.21 -4.97
N PHE A 121 5.69 11.31 -5.32
CA PHE A 121 5.02 10.32 -6.19
C PHE A 121 5.66 10.25 -7.58
N LYS A 122 5.97 11.40 -8.19
CA LYS A 122 6.58 11.48 -9.52
C LYS A 122 7.97 10.84 -9.58
N VAL A 123 8.78 11.00 -8.52
CA VAL A 123 10.15 10.46 -8.48
C VAL A 123 10.25 9.06 -7.90
N ALA A 124 9.21 8.57 -7.22
CA ALA A 124 9.18 7.20 -6.71
C ALA A 124 9.24 6.19 -7.88
N PRO A 125 10.03 5.10 -7.76
CA PRO A 125 10.06 4.08 -8.79
C PRO A 125 8.68 3.45 -8.99
N ASN A 126 8.33 3.16 -10.25
CA ASN A 126 7.08 2.49 -10.59
C ASN A 126 7.03 1.08 -9.98
N ASP A 127 5.81 0.59 -9.75
CA ASP A 127 5.54 -0.75 -9.22
C ASP A 127 6.17 -1.03 -7.84
N THR A 128 6.30 0.01 -7.00
CA THR A 128 6.79 -0.09 -5.61
C THR A 128 5.69 0.17 -4.59
N ASN A 129 5.82 -0.42 -3.40
CA ASN A 129 4.86 -0.17 -2.31
C ASN A 129 4.93 1.28 -1.83
N ALA A 130 6.11 1.89 -1.83
CA ALA A 130 6.27 3.31 -1.53
C ALA A 130 5.41 4.20 -2.47
N LYS A 131 5.45 3.93 -3.79
CA LYS A 131 4.65 4.66 -4.76
C LYS A 131 3.16 4.41 -4.60
N MET A 132 2.76 3.18 -4.29
CA MET A 132 1.36 2.86 -3.97
C MET A 132 0.87 3.65 -2.75
N GLY A 133 1.66 3.71 -1.68
CA GLY A 133 1.28 4.46 -0.48
C GLY A 133 1.15 5.97 -0.73
N LEU A 134 2.02 6.53 -1.55
CA LEU A 134 1.92 7.91 -2.04
C LEU A 134 0.69 8.14 -2.91
N GLY A 135 0.39 7.22 -3.84
CA GLY A 135 -0.79 7.28 -4.70
C GLY A 135 -2.09 7.28 -3.91
N ASP A 136 -2.18 6.46 -2.87
CA ASP A 136 -3.33 6.44 -1.96
C ASP A 136 -3.48 7.76 -1.20
N ALA A 137 -2.39 8.35 -0.73
CA ALA A 137 -2.44 9.67 -0.08
C ALA A 137 -2.97 10.75 -1.03
N LEU A 138 -2.43 10.80 -2.26
CA LEU A 138 -2.88 11.76 -3.27
C LEU A 138 -4.36 11.57 -3.61
N GLN A 139 -4.80 10.32 -3.77
CA GLN A 139 -6.19 9.99 -4.06
C GLN A 139 -7.13 10.47 -2.95
N LEU A 140 -6.78 10.21 -1.68
CA LEU A 140 -7.62 10.58 -0.54
C LEU A 140 -7.71 12.11 -0.38
N ILE A 141 -6.59 12.81 -0.46
CA ILE A 141 -6.55 14.28 -0.32
C ILE A 141 -7.34 14.94 -1.46
N ALA A 142 -7.07 14.57 -2.72
CA ALA A 142 -7.78 15.14 -3.87
C ALA A 142 -9.25 14.70 -3.98
N GLY A 143 -9.61 13.57 -3.37
CA GLY A 143 -11.00 13.15 -3.23
C GLY A 143 -11.83 14.10 -2.35
N ILE A 144 -11.17 14.83 -1.45
CA ILE A 144 -11.78 15.80 -0.53
C ILE A 144 -11.65 17.22 -1.10
N ASP A 145 -10.44 17.63 -1.49
CA ASP A 145 -10.18 18.95 -2.05
C ASP A 145 -10.17 18.93 -3.59
N LYS A 146 -11.28 19.38 -4.18
CA LYS A 146 -11.49 19.43 -5.63
C LYS A 146 -10.63 20.47 -6.33
N SER A 147 -10.00 21.41 -5.61
CA SER A 147 -9.09 22.37 -6.24
C SER A 147 -7.85 21.68 -6.82
N LEU A 148 -7.57 20.44 -6.40
CA LEU A 148 -6.42 19.63 -6.81
C LEU A 148 -6.66 18.83 -8.10
N LEU A 149 -7.83 18.95 -8.72
CA LEU A 149 -8.21 18.14 -9.87
C LEU A 149 -7.24 18.30 -11.05
N ASP A 150 -6.70 19.49 -11.28
CA ASP A 150 -5.80 19.77 -12.40
C ASP A 150 -4.50 18.94 -12.29
N ASP A 151 -3.94 18.84 -11.09
CA ASP A 151 -2.75 18.01 -10.83
C ASP A 151 -3.04 16.52 -11.00
N ILE A 152 -4.22 16.06 -10.56
CA ILE A 152 -4.65 14.68 -10.77
C ILE A 152 -4.79 14.37 -12.26
N ILE A 153 -5.41 15.25 -13.05
CA ILE A 153 -5.51 15.08 -14.51
C ILE A 153 -4.12 15.01 -15.13
N ALA A 154 -3.20 15.89 -14.72
CA ALA A 154 -1.82 15.88 -15.22
C ALA A 154 -1.09 14.56 -14.89
N LEU A 155 -1.19 14.05 -13.66
CA LEU A 155 -0.58 12.79 -13.25
C LEU A 155 -1.17 11.59 -13.97
N VAL A 156 -2.49 11.53 -14.12
CA VAL A 156 -3.20 10.46 -14.82
C VAL A 156 -2.80 10.39 -16.30
N ARG A 157 -2.58 11.54 -16.94
CA ARG A 157 -2.16 11.65 -18.35
C ARG A 157 -0.67 11.36 -18.56
N ASP A 158 0.16 11.46 -17.53
CA ASP A 158 1.60 11.27 -17.65
C ASP A 158 1.97 9.78 -17.80
N PRO A 159 2.46 9.32 -18.97
CA PRO A 159 2.87 7.94 -19.15
C PRO A 159 4.15 7.56 -18.41
N ALA A 160 4.97 8.52 -17.97
CA ALA A 160 6.17 8.24 -17.18
C ALA A 160 5.83 7.59 -15.83
N GLN A 161 4.61 7.83 -15.32
CA GLN A 161 4.11 7.26 -14.07
C GLN A 161 3.68 5.80 -14.18
N GLY A 162 3.78 5.17 -15.37
CA GLY A 162 3.49 3.75 -15.55
C GLY A 162 2.05 3.37 -15.16
N PRO A 163 1.81 2.11 -14.74
CA PRO A 163 0.49 1.67 -14.25
C PRO A 163 0.03 2.39 -12.98
N ASP A 164 0.95 2.91 -12.15
CA ASP A 164 0.62 3.57 -10.88
C ASP A 164 -0.28 4.80 -11.06
N ARG A 165 -0.25 5.46 -12.24
CA ARG A 165 -1.16 6.56 -12.57
C ARG A 165 -2.64 6.17 -12.53
N LEU A 166 -2.95 4.88 -12.71
CA LEU A 166 -4.32 4.35 -12.66
C LEU A 166 -4.90 4.40 -11.24
N MET A 167 -4.06 4.46 -10.21
CA MET A 167 -4.51 4.61 -8.81
C MET A 167 -5.26 5.92 -8.58
N LEU A 168 -5.07 6.92 -9.44
CA LEU A 168 -5.69 8.23 -9.32
C LEU A 168 -7.02 8.34 -10.09
N ILE A 169 -7.35 7.36 -10.94
CA ILE A 169 -8.63 7.28 -11.68
C ILE A 169 -9.86 7.43 -10.78
N PRO A 170 -9.93 6.82 -9.57
CA PRO A 170 -11.09 6.97 -8.71
C PRO A 170 -11.44 8.42 -8.34
N VAL A 171 -10.46 9.34 -8.32
CA VAL A 171 -10.72 10.77 -8.12
C VAL A 171 -11.50 11.33 -9.32
N LEU A 172 -11.08 11.01 -10.55
CA LEU A 172 -11.75 11.43 -11.77
C LEU A 172 -13.15 10.82 -11.89
N SER A 173 -13.28 9.52 -11.66
CA SER A 173 -14.56 8.80 -11.79
C SER A 173 -15.64 9.27 -10.81
N LYS A 174 -15.24 9.82 -9.66
CA LYS A 174 -16.16 10.39 -8.66
C LYS A 174 -16.40 11.89 -8.86
N SER A 175 -15.66 12.55 -9.75
CA SER A 175 -15.79 13.97 -10.03
C SER A 175 -17.00 14.26 -10.92
N ARG A 176 -17.60 15.44 -10.73
CA ARG A 176 -18.66 15.98 -11.61
C ARG A 176 -18.13 17.00 -12.62
N ASP A 177 -16.83 17.27 -12.58
CA ASP A 177 -16.19 18.18 -13.52
C ASP A 177 -16.11 17.53 -14.90
N PRO A 178 -16.62 18.18 -15.98
CA PRO A 178 -16.56 17.63 -17.34
C PRO A 178 -15.16 17.20 -17.78
N ARG A 179 -14.12 17.93 -17.32
CA ARG A 179 -12.71 17.65 -17.66
C ARG A 179 -12.23 16.30 -17.13
N ALA A 180 -12.80 15.85 -16.01
CA ALA A 180 -12.51 14.52 -15.46
C ALA A 180 -13.07 13.42 -16.37
N TYR A 181 -14.31 13.59 -16.86
CA TYR A 181 -14.93 12.65 -17.79
C TYR A 181 -14.19 12.61 -19.14
N GLU A 182 -13.86 13.79 -19.70
CA GLU A 182 -13.10 13.90 -20.95
C GLU A 182 -11.75 13.17 -20.85
N THR A 183 -11.03 13.37 -19.75
CA THR A 183 -9.77 12.67 -19.48
C THR A 183 -9.94 11.15 -19.45
N LEU A 184 -10.99 10.63 -18.81
CA LEU A 184 -11.24 9.18 -18.77
C LEU A 184 -11.60 8.59 -20.14
N VAL A 185 -12.25 9.37 -21.01
CA VAL A 185 -12.57 8.94 -22.38
C VAL A 185 -11.32 8.88 -23.25
N GLU A 186 -10.42 9.86 -23.12
CA GLU A 186 -9.16 9.93 -23.86
C GLU A 186 -8.18 8.78 -23.53
N MET A 187 -8.32 8.16 -22.35
CA MET A 187 -7.47 7.06 -21.90
C MET A 187 -7.89 5.67 -22.41
N ARG A 188 -8.96 5.57 -23.19
CA ARG A 188 -9.49 4.29 -23.70
C ARG A 188 -8.65 3.66 -24.80
#